data_AF-A0A957GRR7-F1
#
_entry.id   AF-A0A957GRR7-F1
#
_cell.length_a   1.000
_cell.length_b   1.000
_cell.length_c   1.000
_cell.angle_alpha   90.00
_cell.angle_beta   90.00
_cell.angle_gamma   90.00
#
_symmetry.space_group_name_H-M   'P 1'
#
loop_
_entity.id
_entity.type
_entity.pdbx_description
1 polymer ?
#
loop_
_entity_poly.entity_id
_entity_poly.type
_entity_poly.pdbx_seq_one_letter_code
_entity_poly.pdbx_strand_id
1 'polypeptide(L)'
;READWPMHRQNAARTGVAAQATLRVDPGTINLLADGRTTASLMLSLRNGGSGSINWSLQTPERVSAAQTSGSFGVAQNVMLTINGNGLGVGVHDLGSLTVRASVNGRSIETIPATIPVKLTVVNELHQTFLPLTLKK
;
A
#
# COMPACT_ATOMS: atom_id res chain seq x y z
N ARG A 1 19.13 58.35 28.57
CA ARG A 1 19.69 57.13 27.95
C ARG A 1 18.54 56.15 27.82
N GLU A 2 17.84 56.22 26.71
CA GLU A 2 16.71 55.36 26.38
C GLU A 2 17.24 54.40 25.32
N ALA A 3 17.21 53.11 25.60
CA ALA A 3 17.75 52.11 24.69
C ALA A 3 16.70 51.78 23.63
N ASP A 4 16.98 52.18 22.39
CA ASP A 4 16.35 51.64 21.18
C ASP A 4 16.51 50.12 21.17
N TRP A 5 15.41 49.40 21.36
CA TRP A 5 15.35 47.97 21.08
C TRP A 5 14.93 47.77 19.63
N PRO A 6 15.77 47.17 18.77
CA PRO A 6 15.36 46.88 17.41
C PRO A 6 14.37 45.70 17.45
N MET A 7 13.10 45.99 17.18
CA MET A 7 12.12 44.96 16.87
C MET A 7 12.55 44.24 15.59
N HIS A 8 13.24 43.10 15.72
CA HIS A 8 13.33 42.13 14.64
C HIS A 8 11.95 41.48 14.44
N ARG A 9 11.02 42.20 13.80
CA ARG A 9 9.88 41.56 13.14
C ARG A 9 10.35 41.01 11.80
N GLN A 10 11.27 40.05 11.87
CA GLN A 10 11.60 39.24 10.71
C GLN A 10 10.40 38.36 10.44
N ASN A 11 9.74 38.66 9.33
CA ASN A 11 8.80 37.81 8.61
C ASN A 11 9.14 36.33 8.82
N ALA A 12 8.40 35.64 9.69
CA ALA A 12 8.34 34.19 9.64
C ALA A 12 7.49 33.81 8.43
N ALA A 13 8.00 34.12 7.22
CA ALA A 13 7.55 33.44 6.02
C ALA A 13 7.88 31.97 6.27
N ARG A 14 6.85 31.21 6.62
CA ARG A 14 6.88 29.77 6.84
C ARG A 14 7.18 29.10 5.49
N THR A 15 8.43 29.18 5.03
CA THR A 15 8.91 28.41 3.88
C THR A 15 9.21 26.98 4.34
N GLY A 16 8.22 26.34 4.95
CA GLY A 16 8.23 24.89 5.04
C GLY A 16 7.96 24.41 3.62
N VAL A 17 8.99 23.99 2.91
CA VAL A 17 8.82 23.26 1.66
C VAL A 17 7.93 22.07 2.00
N ALA A 18 6.66 22.10 1.58
CA ALA A 18 5.76 20.99 1.81
C ALA A 18 6.41 19.75 1.17
N ALA A 19 6.61 18.69 1.96
CA ALA A 19 7.17 17.45 1.44
C ALA A 19 6.32 17.02 0.23
N GLN A 20 6.98 16.82 -0.90
CA GLN A 20 6.32 16.36 -2.12
C GLN A 20 5.57 15.07 -1.80
N ALA A 21 4.28 15.02 -2.11
CA ALA A 21 3.48 13.83 -1.83
C ALA A 21 4.02 12.65 -2.64
N THR A 22 4.32 11.55 -1.94
CA THR A 22 4.72 10.26 -2.54
C THR A 22 3.80 9.18 -1.98
N LEU A 23 3.35 8.26 -2.82
CA LEU A 23 2.62 7.08 -2.37
C LEU A 23 3.60 5.93 -2.12
N ARG A 24 3.69 5.42 -0.90
CA ARG A 24 4.41 4.18 -0.59
C ARG A 24 3.43 3.03 -0.48
N VAL A 25 3.77 1.91 -1.12
CA VAL A 25 2.96 0.70 -1.15
C VAL A 25 3.75 -0.46 -0.55
N ASP A 26 3.13 -1.20 0.37
CA ASP A 26 3.74 -2.34 1.04
C ASP A 26 2.76 -3.53 1.08
N PRO A 27 3.19 -4.77 0.78
CA PRO A 27 4.54 -5.14 0.37
C PRO A 27 4.86 -4.75 -1.09
N GLY A 28 6.14 -4.55 -1.40
CA GLY A 28 6.59 -4.25 -2.77
C GLY A 28 6.64 -5.46 -3.72
N THR A 29 6.48 -6.67 -3.19
CA THR A 29 6.34 -7.93 -3.93
C THR A 29 5.41 -8.84 -3.17
N ILE A 30 4.55 -9.59 -3.87
CA ILE A 30 3.62 -10.52 -3.26
C ILE A 30 4.03 -11.94 -3.62
N ASN A 31 4.38 -12.73 -2.60
CA ASN A 31 4.64 -14.16 -2.72
C ASN A 31 3.75 -14.88 -1.72
N LEU A 32 2.88 -15.75 -2.20
CA LEU A 32 1.88 -16.45 -1.37
C LEU A 32 1.98 -17.96 -1.56
N LEU A 33 1.56 -18.69 -0.54
CA LEU A 33 1.41 -20.15 -0.56
C LEU A 33 -0.08 -20.50 -0.56
N ALA A 34 -0.49 -21.44 -1.40
CA ALA A 34 -1.86 -21.96 -1.46
C ALA A 34 -1.89 -23.47 -1.72
N ASP A 35 -3.03 -24.10 -1.42
CA ASP A 35 -3.29 -25.53 -1.68
C ASP A 35 -3.97 -25.78 -3.05
N GLY A 36 -4.15 -24.73 -3.86
CA GLY A 36 -4.80 -24.80 -5.18
C GLY A 36 -6.32 -25.03 -5.13
N ARG A 37 -6.91 -25.07 -3.93
CA ARG A 37 -8.34 -25.29 -3.67
C ARG A 37 -9.00 -24.12 -2.97
N THR A 38 -8.20 -23.23 -2.40
CA THR A 38 -8.65 -22.08 -1.63
C THR A 38 -8.14 -20.75 -2.21
N THR A 39 -8.78 -19.67 -1.75
CA THR A 39 -8.29 -18.31 -1.98
C THR A 39 -7.33 -17.91 -0.87
N ALA A 40 -6.31 -17.12 -1.23
CA ALA A 40 -5.41 -16.50 -0.28
C ALA A 40 -5.74 -15.01 -0.16
N SER A 41 -5.66 -14.46 1.05
CA SER A 41 -5.92 -13.04 1.29
C SER A 41 -4.67 -12.35 1.82
N LEU A 42 -4.44 -11.11 1.38
CA LEU A 42 -3.32 -10.28 1.80
C LEU A 42 -3.77 -8.83 1.98
N MET A 43 -3.22 -8.15 2.97
CA MET A 43 -3.44 -6.72 3.15
C MET A 43 -2.33 -5.90 2.47
N LEU A 44 -2.72 -5.03 1.54
CA LEU A 44 -1.87 -4.05 0.90
C LEU A 44 -1.96 -2.72 1.68
N SER A 45 -0.84 -2.20 2.16
CA SER A 45 -0.76 -0.94 2.88
C SER A 45 -0.31 0.20 1.96
N LEU A 46 -1.11 1.25 1.92
CA LEU A 46 -0.86 2.50 1.20
C LEU A 46 -0.52 3.59 2.21
N ARG A 47 0.59 4.29 2.02
CA ARG A 47 1.07 5.36 2.92
C ARG A 47 1.41 6.63 2.16
N ASN A 48 0.90 7.75 2.64
CA ASN A 48 1.22 9.08 2.13
C ASN A 48 2.50 9.58 2.80
N GLY A 49 3.55 9.79 2.00
CA GLY A 49 4.83 10.33 2.47
C GLY A 49 4.86 11.87 2.60
N GLY A 50 3.81 12.56 2.16
CA GLY A 50 3.70 14.02 2.23
C GLY A 50 2.47 14.49 3.00
N SER A 51 2.08 15.75 2.76
CA SER A 51 0.88 16.36 3.33
C SER A 51 -0.28 16.35 2.35
N GLY A 52 -1.52 16.32 2.85
CA GLY A 52 -2.74 16.37 2.04
C GLY A 52 -3.36 15.00 1.80
N SER A 53 -4.37 14.93 0.92
CA SER A 53 -5.02 13.68 0.54
C SER A 53 -4.50 13.20 -0.81
N ILE A 54 -4.18 11.91 -0.91
CA ILE A 54 -3.82 11.24 -2.17
C ILE A 54 -5.06 10.57 -2.72
N ASN A 55 -5.37 10.81 -4.00
CA ASN A 55 -6.30 9.98 -4.77
C ASN A 55 -5.52 8.86 -5.45
N TRP A 56 -5.98 7.62 -5.35
CA TRP A 56 -5.28 6.46 -5.88
C TRP A 56 -6.20 5.55 -6.69
N SER A 57 -5.60 4.75 -7.55
CA SER A 57 -6.25 3.67 -8.29
C SER A 57 -5.33 2.46 -8.38
N LEU A 58 -5.91 1.27 -8.33
CA LEU A 58 -5.27 -0.03 -8.38
C LEU A 58 -5.86 -0.84 -9.54
N GLN A 59 -4.99 -1.29 -10.42
CA GLN A 59 -5.31 -2.28 -11.45
C GLN A 59 -4.80 -3.64 -11.00
N THR A 60 -5.66 -4.66 -11.10
CA THR A 60 -5.34 -6.04 -10.70
C THR A 60 -5.31 -6.99 -11.90
N PRO A 61 -4.46 -8.02 -11.87
CA PRO A 61 -4.49 -9.10 -12.86
C PRO A 61 -5.69 -10.04 -12.61
N GLU A 62 -6.01 -10.91 -13.60
CA GLU A 62 -7.24 -11.72 -13.65
C GLU A 62 -7.52 -12.56 -12.38
N ARG A 63 -6.49 -13.16 -11.78
CA ARG A 63 -6.62 -14.01 -10.59
C ARG A 63 -6.50 -13.26 -9.27
N VAL A 64 -6.49 -11.93 -9.29
CA VAL A 64 -6.39 -11.08 -8.11
C VAL A 64 -7.53 -10.07 -8.11
N SER A 65 -8.29 -10.04 -7.03
CA SER A 65 -9.30 -9.03 -6.78
C SER A 65 -8.92 -8.18 -5.56
N ALA A 66 -9.40 -6.94 -5.54
CA ALA A 66 -9.20 -6.01 -4.43
C ALA A 66 -10.57 -5.58 -3.91
N ALA A 67 -10.69 -5.43 -2.58
CA ALA A 67 -11.91 -4.90 -1.97
C ALA A 67 -12.22 -3.47 -2.43
N GLN A 68 -11.18 -2.72 -2.80
CA GLN A 68 -11.26 -1.38 -3.37
C GLN A 68 -10.20 -1.24 -4.47
N THR A 69 -10.59 -0.70 -5.62
CA THR A 69 -9.67 -0.43 -6.73
C THR A 69 -9.37 1.06 -6.89
N SER A 70 -9.98 1.93 -6.08
CA SER A 70 -9.67 3.35 -6.01
C SER A 70 -10.12 3.94 -4.68
N GLY A 71 -9.61 5.13 -4.36
CA GLY A 71 -9.98 5.84 -3.15
C GLY A 71 -9.20 7.12 -2.93
N SER A 72 -9.43 7.74 -1.78
CA SER A 72 -8.68 8.89 -1.30
C SER A 72 -8.36 8.74 0.18
N PHE A 73 -7.15 9.09 0.61
CA PHE A 73 -6.76 9.04 2.00
C PHE A 73 -5.69 10.09 2.35
N GLY A 74 -5.68 10.50 3.63
CA GLY A 74 -4.72 11.49 4.14
C GLY A 74 -3.38 10.91 4.56
N VAL A 75 -3.37 9.90 5.44
CA VAL A 75 -2.14 9.37 6.05
C VAL A 75 -1.84 7.95 5.56
N ALA A 76 -2.76 7.02 5.77
CA ALA A 76 -2.62 5.64 5.34
C ALA A 76 -3.98 5.01 5.02
N GLN A 77 -3.98 3.98 4.19
CA GLN A 77 -5.14 3.14 3.90
C GLN A 77 -4.68 1.70 3.70
N ASN A 78 -5.50 0.75 4.15
CA ASN A 78 -5.28 -0.67 3.89
C ASN A 78 -6.31 -1.18 2.88
N VAL A 79 -5.86 -1.99 1.93
CA VAL A 79 -6.70 -2.60 0.89
C VAL A 79 -6.54 -4.11 1.01
N MET A 80 -7.66 -4.82 1.21
CA MET A 80 -7.65 -6.28 1.19
C MET A 80 -7.60 -6.78 -0.26
N LEU A 81 -6.64 -7.64 -0.56
CA LEU A 81 -6.50 -8.37 -1.80
C LEU A 81 -6.90 -9.83 -1.59
N THR A 82 -7.59 -10.39 -2.58
CA THR A 82 -7.95 -11.81 -2.63
C THR A 82 -7.35 -12.42 -3.90
N ILE A 83 -6.57 -13.48 -3.73
CA ILE A 83 -5.86 -14.19 -4.79
C ILE A 83 -6.52 -15.56 -4.98
N ASN A 84 -6.96 -15.84 -6.21
CA ASN A 84 -7.64 -17.07 -6.56
C ASN A 84 -6.67 -18.13 -7.11
N GLY A 85 -6.28 -19.05 -6.24
CA GLY A 85 -5.46 -20.22 -6.58
C GLY A 85 -6.24 -21.40 -7.15
N ASN A 86 -7.57 -21.33 -7.20
CA ASN A 86 -8.41 -22.49 -7.52
C ASN A 86 -8.11 -23.01 -8.93
N GLY A 87 -7.92 -24.32 -9.03
CA GLY A 87 -7.68 -25.02 -10.29
C GLY A 87 -6.26 -24.90 -10.83
N LEU A 88 -5.34 -24.25 -10.09
CA LEU A 88 -3.92 -24.28 -10.41
C LEU A 88 -3.28 -25.57 -9.89
N GLY A 89 -2.44 -26.20 -10.71
CA GLY A 89 -1.65 -27.36 -10.31
C GLY A 89 -0.51 -26.98 -9.35
N VAL A 90 0.09 -27.98 -8.70
CA VAL A 90 1.26 -27.78 -7.84
C VAL A 90 2.40 -27.13 -8.63
N GLY A 91 3.03 -26.10 -8.06
CA GLY A 91 4.12 -25.36 -8.69
C GLY A 91 4.06 -23.86 -8.43
N VAL A 92 5.01 -23.13 -9.03
CA VAL A 92 5.08 -21.66 -8.96
C VAL A 92 4.35 -21.06 -10.17
N HIS A 93 3.39 -20.19 -9.89
CA HIS A 93 2.59 -19.49 -10.89
C HIS A 93 2.85 -17.99 -10.80
N ASP A 94 3.20 -17.38 -11.94
CA ASP A 94 3.21 -15.93 -12.09
C ASP A 94 1.81 -15.45 -12.42
N LEU A 95 1.22 -14.65 -11.54
CA LEU A 95 -0.14 -14.13 -11.69
C LEU A 95 -0.13 -12.72 -12.31
N GLY A 96 1.00 -12.24 -12.79
CA GLY A 96 1.18 -10.89 -13.32
C GLY A 96 1.46 -9.87 -12.23
N SER A 97 1.11 -8.61 -12.49
CA SER A 97 1.48 -7.50 -11.62
C SER A 97 0.31 -6.57 -11.32
N LEU A 98 0.25 -6.10 -10.08
CA LEU A 98 -0.61 -4.99 -9.69
C LEU A 98 0.01 -3.68 -10.16
N THR A 99 -0.80 -2.74 -10.64
CA THR A 99 -0.34 -1.38 -10.97
C THR A 99 -1.06 -0.37 -10.11
N VAL A 100 -0.30 0.45 -9.38
CA VAL A 100 -0.80 1.49 -8.49
C VAL A 100 -0.47 2.85 -9.06
N ARG A 101 -1.49 3.69 -9.21
CA ARG A 101 -1.36 5.08 -9.64
C ARG A 101 -1.90 6.00 -8.56
N ALA A 102 -1.27 7.16 -8.42
CA ALA A 102 -1.63 8.14 -7.42
C ALA A 102 -1.60 9.56 -7.99
N SER A 103 -2.44 10.43 -7.45
CA SER A 103 -2.50 11.84 -7.81
C SER A 103 -2.89 12.72 -6.64
N VAL A 104 -2.43 13.96 -6.66
CA VAL A 104 -2.84 15.02 -5.73
C VAL A 104 -3.28 16.22 -6.57
N ASN A 105 -4.50 16.72 -6.33
CA ASN A 105 -5.08 17.82 -7.11
C ASN A 105 -5.03 17.60 -8.64
N GLY A 106 -5.26 16.36 -9.08
CA GLY A 106 -5.23 15.98 -10.50
C GLY A 106 -3.84 15.80 -11.12
N ARG A 107 -2.75 16.04 -10.36
CA ARG A 107 -1.38 15.81 -10.82
C ARG A 107 -0.89 14.45 -10.34
N SER A 108 -0.37 13.63 -11.26
CA SER A 108 0.27 12.36 -10.89
C SER A 108 1.45 12.60 -9.97
N ILE A 109 1.56 11.75 -8.94
CA ILE A 109 2.68 11.74 -8.00
C ILE A 109 3.47 10.45 -8.13
N GLU A 110 4.64 10.41 -7.52
CA GLU A 110 5.48 9.22 -7.47
C GLU A 110 4.83 8.14 -6.60
N THR A 111 4.83 6.89 -7.11
CA THR A 111 4.36 5.70 -6.40
C THR A 111 5.50 4.70 -6.27
N ILE A 112 5.76 4.22 -5.05
CA ILE A 112 6.89 3.38 -4.72
C ILE A 112 6.41 2.11 -3.99
N PRO A 113 6.51 0.91 -4.61
CA PRO A 113 6.65 0.70 -6.05
C PRO A 113 5.32 0.97 -6.78
N ALA A 114 5.41 1.41 -8.04
CA ALA A 114 4.24 1.58 -8.91
C ALA A 114 3.69 0.25 -9.43
N THR A 115 4.54 -0.77 -9.53
CA THR A 115 4.19 -2.10 -10.04
C THR A 115 4.65 -3.17 -9.06
N ILE A 116 3.75 -4.08 -8.69
CA ILE A 116 3.99 -5.10 -7.67
C ILE A 116 3.77 -6.47 -8.30
N PRO A 117 4.81 -7.30 -8.47
CA PRO A 117 4.65 -8.65 -9.01
C PRO A 117 3.94 -9.55 -8.00
N VAL A 118 3.09 -10.45 -8.50
CA VAL A 118 2.31 -11.41 -7.72
C VAL A 118 2.68 -12.83 -8.14
N LYS A 119 3.23 -13.60 -7.21
CA LYS A 119 3.54 -15.02 -7.39
C LYS A 119 2.78 -15.86 -6.38
N LEU A 120 2.24 -16.97 -6.87
CA LEU A 120 1.55 -17.96 -6.05
C LEU A 120 2.27 -19.31 -6.18
N THR A 121 2.73 -19.83 -5.06
CA THR A 121 3.29 -21.17 -4.97
C THR A 121 2.20 -22.12 -4.47
N VAL A 122 1.74 -23.01 -5.33
CA VAL A 122 0.76 -24.03 -5.00
C VAL A 122 1.49 -25.28 -4.52
N VAL A 123 1.13 -25.76 -3.33
CA VAL A 123 1.69 -26.95 -2.69
C VAL A 123 0.62 -28.03 -2.52
N ASN A 124 1.04 -29.28 -2.40
CA ASN A 124 0.10 -30.40 -2.26
C ASN A 124 -0.64 -30.39 -0.91
N GLU A 125 0.07 -30.01 0.16
CA GLU A 125 -0.48 -29.89 1.51
C GLU A 125 -0.02 -28.57 2.12
N LEU A 126 -0.96 -27.80 2.65
CA LEU A 126 -0.71 -26.54 3.35
C LEU A 126 -1.15 -26.69 4.80
N HIS A 127 -0.19 -26.65 5.73
CA HIS A 127 -0.48 -26.64 7.16
C HIS A 127 -0.43 -25.21 7.69
N GLN A 128 -1.50 -24.76 8.34
CA GLN A 128 -1.57 -23.47 9.01
C GLN A 128 -1.61 -23.69 10.52
N THR A 129 -0.68 -23.05 11.24
CA THR A 129 -0.64 -23.09 12.70
C THR A 129 -0.94 -21.70 13.24
N PHE A 130 -1.95 -21.59 14.10
CA PHE A 130 -2.35 -20.34 14.73
C PHE A 130 -1.88 -20.32 16.18
N LEU A 131 -1.26 -19.20 16.58
CA LEU A 131 -0.87 -19.01 17.97
C LEU A 131 -2.12 -18.70 18.82
N PRO A 132 -2.32 -19.37 19.97
CA PRO A 132 -3.44 -19.07 20.85
C PRO A 132 -3.22 -17.70 21.52
N LEU A 133 -4.22 -16.82 21.40
CA LEU A 133 -4.24 -15.55 22.12
C LEU A 133 -4.71 -15.80 23.55
N THR A 134 -3.86 -15.55 24.54
CA THR A 134 -4.25 -15.52 25.95
C THR A 134 -4.63 -14.09 26.34
N LEU A 135 -5.92 -13.84 26.60
CA LEU A 135 -6.33 -12.63 27.32
C LEU A 135 -5.98 -12.81 28.80
N LYS A 136 -5.12 -11.94 29.35
CA LYS A 136 -5.05 -11.75 30.80
C LYS A 136 -6.34 -11.06 31.25
N LYS A 137 -7.04 -11.67 32.22
CA LYS A 137 -8.19 -11.09 32.91
C LYS A 137 -7.76 -10.02 33.89
#